data_AF-A0A3E2HMZ5-F1
#
_entry.id   AF-A0A3E2HMZ5-F1
#
_cell.length_a   1.000
_cell.length_b   1.000
_cell.length_c   1.000
_cell.angle_alpha   90.00
_cell.angle_beta   90.00
_cell.angle_gamma   90.00
#
_symmetry.space_group_name_H-M   'P 1'
#
loop_
_entity.id
_entity.type
_entity.pdbx_description
1 polymer ?
#
loop_
_entity_poly.entity_id
_entity_poly.type
_entity_poly.pdbx_seq_one_letter_code
_entity_poly.pdbx_strand_id
1 'polypeptide(L)'
;MHIFTTFLFLILGANPILALVTLETVRNLTIITNECLERVTGTAGAANGGGAMKWLEEGHGEQAVFENLVVAGHEDEEEVEATVSAALRILATDLLHELEKPLDSSTQESPYDCPSTVGEFHSFLSATTIFLHSIQERQMIWRWDHQSPVFDSVAWLQALWASRKANIQNRSFIEQQMVLYSDTGCFGQSQEVLRRDVEIVEYMNDLIDSF
;
A
#
# COMPACT_ATOMS: atom_id res chain seq x y z
N MET A 1 62.42 7.31 19.37
CA MET A 1 61.64 6.06 19.23
C MET A 1 60.25 6.44 18.78
N HIS A 2 59.95 6.15 17.52
CA HIS A 2 58.63 6.32 16.90
C HIS A 2 57.71 5.20 17.37
N ILE A 3 56.52 5.53 17.86
CA ILE A 3 55.40 4.59 17.97
C ILE A 3 54.22 5.19 17.21
N PHE A 4 54.13 4.75 15.96
CA PHE A 4 52.93 4.43 15.19
C PHE A 4 51.69 5.33 15.34
N THR A 5 51.58 6.24 14.37
CA THR A 5 50.41 6.39 13.49
C THR A 5 49.62 5.09 13.30
N THR A 6 48.34 5.09 13.71
CA THR A 6 47.17 4.50 12.99
C THR A 6 45.94 4.55 13.90
N PHE A 7 45.03 5.50 13.67
CA PHE A 7 43.59 5.29 13.89
C PHE A 7 42.85 6.11 12.83
N LEU A 8 42.98 5.63 11.59
CA LEU A 8 42.09 5.95 10.49
C LEU A 8 41.06 4.82 10.41
N PHE A 9 39.83 5.18 10.05
CA PHE A 9 38.67 4.33 9.76
C PHE A 9 37.83 3.84 10.94
N LEU A 10 36.77 4.60 11.23
CA LEU A 10 35.39 4.10 11.27
C LEU A 10 34.46 5.25 10.85
N ILE A 11 34.61 5.72 9.60
CA ILE A 11 33.46 6.26 8.86
C ILE A 11 32.64 5.01 8.51
N LEU A 12 31.83 4.54 9.45
CA LEU A 12 30.72 3.66 9.09
C LEU A 12 29.88 4.48 8.12
N GLY A 13 29.84 4.02 6.88
CA GLY A 13 28.99 4.57 5.85
C GLY A 13 27.57 4.65 6.38
N ALA A 14 27.11 5.88 6.64
CA ALA A 14 25.72 6.20 6.49
C ALA A 14 25.40 6.02 5.00
N ASN A 15 25.13 4.77 4.60
CA ASN A 15 24.41 4.54 3.37
C ASN A 15 23.04 5.21 3.58
N PRO A 16 22.69 6.28 2.84
CA PRO A 16 21.33 6.77 2.88
C PRO A 16 20.46 5.62 2.39
N ILE A 17 19.64 5.09 3.28
CA ILE A 17 18.76 3.99 2.93
C ILE A 17 17.65 4.64 2.11
N LEU A 18 17.76 4.53 0.77
CA LEU A 18 16.75 4.97 -0.18
C LEU A 18 15.39 4.34 0.20
N ALA A 19 14.30 5.07 0.03
CA ALA A 19 12.98 4.45 0.07
C ALA A 19 12.83 3.49 -1.13
N LEU A 20 12.17 2.35 -0.96
CA LEU A 20 11.74 1.49 -2.07
C LEU A 20 10.48 2.03 -2.72
N VAL A 21 9.61 2.61 -1.90
CA VAL A 21 8.44 3.33 -2.36
C VAL A 21 8.91 4.61 -3.05
N THR A 22 8.54 4.74 -4.32
CA THR A 22 8.79 5.93 -5.14
C THR A 22 7.51 6.73 -5.35
N LEU A 23 7.59 7.91 -5.98
CA LEU A 23 6.38 8.64 -6.40
C LEU A 23 5.56 7.84 -7.41
N GLU A 24 6.23 7.09 -8.30
CA GLU A 24 5.55 6.17 -9.22
C GLU A 24 4.83 5.04 -8.47
N THR A 25 5.46 4.47 -7.45
CA THR A 25 4.82 3.49 -6.55
C THR A 25 3.53 4.06 -5.96
N VAL A 26 3.54 5.29 -5.44
CA VAL A 26 2.34 5.93 -4.86
C VAL A 26 1.25 6.14 -5.91
N ARG A 27 1.60 6.55 -7.13
CA ARG A 27 0.63 6.68 -8.24
C ARG A 27 0.03 5.32 -8.61
N ASN A 28 0.84 4.28 -8.74
CA ASN A 28 0.39 2.94 -9.09
C ASN A 28 -0.54 2.36 -8.01
N LEU A 29 -0.15 2.48 -6.73
CA LEU A 29 -1.00 2.06 -5.61
C LEU A 29 -2.32 2.83 -5.57
N THR A 30 -2.33 4.11 -5.94
CA THR A 30 -3.57 4.90 -6.07
C THR A 30 -4.50 4.31 -7.13
N ILE A 31 -3.97 3.96 -8.30
CA ILE A 31 -4.75 3.36 -9.39
C ILE A 31 -5.33 2.01 -8.94
N ILE A 32 -4.50 1.13 -8.38
CA ILE A 32 -4.92 -0.19 -7.89
C ILE A 32 -6.00 -0.05 -6.81
N THR A 33 -5.84 0.91 -5.89
CA THR A 33 -6.83 1.18 -4.84
C THR A 33 -8.18 1.60 -5.43
N ASN A 34 -8.18 2.46 -6.46
CA ASN A 34 -9.41 2.87 -7.15
C ASN A 34 -10.05 1.69 -7.91
N GLU A 35 -9.27 0.84 -8.56
CA GLU A 35 -9.80 -0.37 -9.22
C GLU A 35 -10.41 -1.34 -8.21
N CYS A 36 -9.76 -1.53 -7.06
CA CYS A 36 -10.28 -2.34 -5.95
C CYS A 36 -11.60 -1.76 -5.40
N LEU A 37 -11.66 -0.43 -5.24
CA LEU A 37 -12.87 0.27 -4.86
C LEU A 37 -14.00 0.02 -5.87
N GLU A 38 -13.75 0.20 -7.16
CA GLU A 38 -14.77 -0.01 -8.20
C GLU A 38 -15.33 -1.43 -8.21
N ARG A 39 -14.48 -2.43 -7.95
CA ARG A 39 -14.90 -3.84 -7.82
C ARG A 39 -15.80 -4.03 -6.60
N VAL A 40 -15.40 -3.49 -5.45
CA VAL A 40 -16.18 -3.58 -4.22
C VAL A 40 -17.53 -2.87 -4.37
N THR A 41 -17.57 -1.69 -4.98
CA THR A 41 -18.80 -0.89 -5.15
C THR A 41 -19.69 -1.34 -6.30
N GLY A 42 -19.27 -2.31 -7.12
CA GLY A 42 -20.05 -2.79 -8.26
C GLY A 42 -20.25 -1.74 -9.36
N THR A 43 -19.43 -0.68 -9.39
CA THR A 43 -19.57 0.44 -10.32
C THR A 43 -18.88 0.22 -11.67
N ALA A 44 -18.42 -1.01 -11.96
CA ALA A 44 -17.79 -1.44 -13.22
C ALA A 44 -18.75 -1.46 -14.44
N GLY A 45 -19.71 -0.53 -14.49
CA GLY A 45 -20.79 -0.46 -15.48
C GLY A 45 -21.10 0.97 -15.92
N ALA A 46 -20.10 1.73 -16.39
CA ALA A 46 -20.35 2.99 -17.12
C ALA A 46 -19.24 3.42 -18.10
N ALA A 47 -18.02 2.85 -18.03
CA ALA A 47 -16.96 3.15 -18.99
C ALA A 47 -16.55 1.87 -19.72
N ASN A 48 -17.01 1.74 -20.97
CA ASN A 48 -16.54 0.86 -22.04
C ASN A 48 -15.85 -0.47 -21.67
N GLY A 49 -16.53 -1.57 -22.01
CA GLY A 49 -15.99 -2.91 -21.94
C GLY A 49 -14.66 -3.09 -22.68
N GLY A 50 -13.83 -3.96 -22.08
CA GLY A 50 -12.59 -4.46 -22.68
C GLY A 50 -11.37 -4.15 -21.81
N GLY A 51 -11.21 -4.86 -20.68
CA GLY A 51 -10.02 -4.68 -19.85
C GLY A 51 -9.88 -5.60 -18.64
N ALA A 52 -10.46 -6.80 -18.65
CA ALA A 52 -10.13 -7.81 -17.66
C ALA A 52 -8.73 -8.39 -17.98
N MET A 53 -7.72 -7.87 -17.28
CA MET A 53 -6.58 -8.61 -16.74
C MET A 53 -5.95 -9.69 -17.65
N LYS A 54 -5.02 -9.29 -18.53
CA LYS A 54 -3.93 -10.15 -18.99
C LYS A 54 -2.66 -9.77 -18.22
N TRP A 55 -2.50 -10.31 -17.01
CA TRP A 55 -1.24 -10.30 -16.26
C TRP A 55 -0.81 -11.75 -15.98
N LEU A 56 -0.59 -12.49 -17.06
CA LEU A 56 0.19 -13.72 -17.09
C LEU A 56 0.86 -13.77 -18.47
N GLU A 57 2.06 -13.20 -18.56
CA GLU A 57 3.16 -13.60 -19.47
C GLU A 57 4.27 -12.55 -19.40
N GLU A 58 5.05 -12.57 -18.32
CA GLU A 58 6.51 -12.60 -18.36
C GLU A 58 6.99 -12.79 -16.91
N GLY A 59 7.86 -13.79 -16.72
CA GLY A 59 7.97 -14.58 -15.49
C GLY A 59 8.42 -13.83 -14.24
N HIS A 60 7.92 -14.27 -13.08
CA HIS A 60 8.71 -14.78 -11.94
C HIS A 60 7.76 -15.15 -10.77
N GLY A 61 7.63 -16.46 -10.48
CA GLY A 61 7.38 -17.03 -9.13
C GLY A 61 5.99 -16.91 -8.47
N GLU A 62 5.25 -18.03 -8.43
CA GLU A 62 4.18 -18.41 -7.47
C GLU A 62 2.86 -17.58 -7.40
N GLN A 63 2.08 -17.70 -8.47
CA GLN A 63 0.70 -18.25 -8.50
C GLN A 63 -0.38 -17.69 -7.53
N ALA A 64 -1.15 -16.72 -8.04
CA ALA A 64 -2.57 -16.56 -7.69
C ALA A 64 -3.42 -16.78 -8.95
N VAL A 65 -4.14 -17.91 -8.99
CA VAL A 65 -5.15 -18.18 -10.01
C VAL A 65 -6.47 -17.57 -9.52
N PHE A 66 -6.98 -16.55 -10.21
CA PHE A 66 -8.30 -15.99 -9.95
C PHE A 66 -9.26 -16.43 -11.06
N GLU A 67 -10.15 -17.37 -10.71
CA GLU A 67 -11.20 -17.88 -11.59
C GLU A 67 -12.48 -17.05 -11.37
N ASN A 68 -12.89 -16.33 -12.42
CA ASN A 68 -14.20 -15.73 -12.71
C ASN A 68 -15.18 -15.51 -11.54
N LEU A 69 -15.30 -14.28 -11.05
CA LEU A 69 -16.45 -13.85 -10.23
C LEU A 69 -16.92 -12.45 -10.65
N VAL A 70 -17.82 -12.38 -11.63
CA VAL A 70 -18.81 -11.30 -11.75
C VAL A 70 -20.06 -11.87 -12.42
N VAL A 71 -21.08 -12.22 -11.64
CA VAL A 71 -22.45 -12.40 -12.14
C VAL A 71 -23.36 -11.51 -11.32
N ALA A 72 -23.75 -10.36 -11.88
CA ALA A 72 -24.70 -9.46 -11.25
C ALA A 72 -26.08 -10.11 -11.12
N GLY A 73 -26.49 -10.43 -9.88
CA GLY A 73 -27.87 -10.78 -9.55
C GLY A 73 -28.04 -11.34 -8.13
N HIS A 74 -28.57 -10.52 -7.21
CA HIS A 74 -28.68 -10.76 -5.76
C HIS A 74 -27.30 -10.90 -5.10
N GLU A 75 -26.85 -9.85 -4.41
CA GLU A 75 -25.60 -9.90 -3.66
C GLU A 75 -25.72 -10.96 -2.56
N ASP A 76 -25.15 -12.14 -2.81
CA ASP A 76 -24.96 -13.18 -1.81
C ASP A 76 -23.86 -12.71 -0.84
N GLU A 77 -24.07 -12.94 0.45
CA GLU A 77 -23.10 -12.57 1.50
C GLU A 77 -21.72 -13.14 1.18
N GLU A 78 -21.68 -14.40 0.75
CA GLU A 78 -20.44 -15.12 0.40
C GLU A 78 -19.75 -14.51 -0.83
N GLU A 79 -20.52 -14.08 -1.84
CA GLU A 79 -19.97 -13.43 -3.05
C GLU A 79 -19.39 -12.05 -2.72
N VAL A 80 -20.09 -11.26 -1.90
CA VAL A 80 -19.61 -9.94 -1.46
C VAL A 80 -18.37 -10.09 -0.60
N GLU A 81 -18.37 -11.02 0.36
CA GLU A 81 -17.24 -11.29 1.24
C GLU A 81 -16.00 -11.72 0.44
N ALA A 82 -16.18 -12.63 -0.53
CA ALA A 82 -15.12 -13.07 -1.42
C ALA A 82 -14.57 -11.90 -2.27
N THR A 83 -15.45 -11.06 -2.83
CA THR A 83 -15.05 -9.90 -3.64
C THR A 83 -14.25 -8.89 -2.82
N VAL A 84 -14.71 -8.58 -1.61
CA VAL A 84 -14.03 -7.66 -0.69
C VAL A 84 -12.67 -8.21 -0.24
N SER A 85 -12.62 -9.49 0.16
CA SER A 85 -11.36 -10.13 0.55
C SER A 85 -10.37 -10.15 -0.62
N ALA A 86 -10.82 -10.45 -1.83
CA ALA A 86 -9.97 -10.45 -3.02
C ALA A 86 -9.39 -9.06 -3.31
N ALA A 87 -10.21 -8.00 -3.24
CA ALA A 87 -9.76 -6.64 -3.45
C ALA A 87 -8.70 -6.21 -2.42
N LEU A 88 -8.93 -6.49 -1.13
CA LEU A 88 -7.95 -6.22 -0.08
C LEU A 88 -6.65 -6.98 -0.29
N ARG A 89 -6.72 -8.26 -0.68
CA ARG A 89 -5.54 -9.09 -0.93
C ARG A 89 -4.72 -8.61 -2.12
N ILE A 90 -5.37 -8.12 -3.18
CA ILE A 90 -4.66 -7.51 -4.32
C ILE A 90 -3.87 -6.30 -3.84
N LEU A 91 -4.53 -5.36 -3.17
CA LEU A 91 -3.86 -4.15 -2.67
C LEU A 91 -2.73 -4.49 -1.69
N ALA A 92 -2.94 -5.42 -0.77
CA ALA A 92 -1.92 -5.86 0.19
C ALA A 92 -0.74 -6.56 -0.50
N THR A 93 -1.00 -7.38 -1.53
CA THR A 93 0.05 -8.08 -2.27
C THR A 93 0.89 -7.10 -3.09
N ASP A 94 0.25 -6.15 -3.79
CA ASP A 94 0.95 -5.11 -4.54
C ASP A 94 1.78 -4.22 -3.61
N LEU A 95 1.21 -3.86 -2.46
CA LEU A 95 1.95 -3.15 -1.42
C LEU A 95 3.17 -3.95 -0.95
N LEU A 96 3.00 -5.23 -0.61
CA LEU A 96 4.11 -6.10 -0.21
C LEU A 96 5.18 -6.19 -1.30
N HIS A 97 4.79 -6.36 -2.57
CA HIS A 97 5.70 -6.42 -3.70
C HIS A 97 6.57 -5.16 -3.80
N GLU A 98 5.97 -3.98 -3.70
CA GLU A 98 6.69 -2.70 -3.67
C GLU A 98 7.63 -2.59 -2.46
N LEU A 99 7.20 -3.10 -1.31
CA LEU A 99 8.01 -3.14 -0.08
C LEU A 99 9.17 -4.15 -0.15
N GLU A 100 9.19 -5.08 -1.11
CA GLU A 100 10.24 -6.11 -1.25
C GLU A 100 11.24 -5.82 -2.37
N LYS A 101 10.99 -4.83 -3.25
CA LYS A 101 11.90 -4.46 -4.33
C LYS A 101 13.32 -4.16 -3.82
N PRO A 102 14.39 -4.51 -4.54
CA PRO A 102 15.75 -4.19 -4.12
C PRO A 102 15.99 -2.67 -4.13
N LEU A 103 16.82 -2.19 -3.19
CA LEU A 103 17.23 -0.79 -3.10
C LEU A 103 18.12 -0.42 -4.30
N ASP A 104 17.54 0.15 -5.35
CA ASP A 104 18.31 0.70 -6.45
C ASP A 104 18.84 2.09 -6.07
N SER A 105 20.15 2.19 -5.84
CA SER A 105 20.84 3.41 -5.39
C SER A 105 20.86 4.58 -6.39
N SER A 106 20.03 4.55 -7.44
CA SER A 106 20.00 5.57 -8.49
C SER A 106 18.59 6.10 -8.75
N THR A 107 18.16 7.06 -7.94
CA THR A 107 17.15 8.02 -8.39
C THR A 107 17.36 9.37 -7.72
N GLN A 108 18.48 10.01 -8.05
CA GLN A 108 18.60 11.45 -7.86
C GLN A 108 17.87 12.12 -9.03
N GLU A 109 16.56 12.29 -8.91
CA GLU A 109 15.82 13.12 -9.84
C GLU A 109 15.84 14.58 -9.40
N SER A 110 16.03 15.42 -10.42
CA SER A 110 16.08 16.89 -10.40
C SER A 110 14.80 17.50 -9.77
N PRO A 111 14.72 18.84 -9.59
CA PRO A 111 13.87 19.45 -8.55
C PRO A 111 12.42 18.96 -8.59
N TYR A 112 11.99 18.39 -7.47
CA TYR A 112 10.64 17.86 -7.29
C TYR A 112 9.58 18.96 -7.46
N ASP A 113 8.52 18.66 -8.21
CA ASP A 113 7.32 19.50 -8.27
C ASP A 113 6.49 19.26 -7.01
N CYS A 114 6.66 20.13 -6.01
CA CYS A 114 6.01 19.96 -4.71
C CYS A 114 4.48 19.96 -4.77
N PRO A 115 3.81 20.86 -5.53
CA PRO A 115 2.37 20.74 -5.77
C PRO A 115 1.92 19.36 -6.24
N SER A 116 2.59 18.76 -7.23
CA SER A 116 2.23 17.42 -7.72
C SER A 116 2.53 16.34 -6.68
N THR A 117 3.71 16.40 -6.05
CA THR A 117 4.15 15.42 -5.04
C THR A 117 3.18 15.36 -3.85
N VAL A 118 2.81 16.52 -3.31
CA VAL A 118 1.85 16.64 -2.20
C VAL A 118 0.45 16.22 -2.66
N GLY A 119 0.06 16.61 -3.88
CA GLY A 119 -1.23 16.21 -4.46
C GLY A 119 -1.38 14.70 -4.61
N GLU A 120 -0.33 14.01 -5.09
CA GLU A 120 -0.33 12.56 -5.28
C GLU A 120 -0.39 11.81 -3.95
N PHE A 121 0.38 12.24 -2.95
CA PHE A 121 0.30 11.72 -1.58
C PHE A 121 -1.12 11.79 -1.04
N HIS A 122 -1.75 12.98 -1.10
CA HIS A 122 -3.12 13.14 -0.61
C HIS A 122 -4.15 12.36 -1.44
N SER A 123 -3.95 12.26 -2.75
CA SER A 123 -4.83 11.48 -3.62
C SER A 123 -4.80 10.00 -3.25
N PHE A 124 -3.61 9.46 -2.99
CA PHE A 124 -3.44 8.09 -2.55
C PHE A 124 -4.12 7.81 -1.19
N LEU A 125 -3.89 8.66 -0.19
CA LEU A 125 -4.54 8.51 1.12
C LEU A 125 -6.06 8.67 1.05
N SER A 126 -6.54 9.60 0.21
CA SER A 126 -7.97 9.79 -0.03
C SER A 126 -8.59 8.55 -0.67
N ALA A 127 -7.96 7.98 -1.70
CA ALA A 127 -8.41 6.76 -2.35
C ALA A 127 -8.48 5.59 -1.36
N THR A 128 -7.43 5.43 -0.54
CA THR A 128 -7.36 4.40 0.51
C THR A 128 -8.48 4.56 1.54
N THR A 129 -8.73 5.79 1.99
CA THR A 129 -9.81 6.09 2.95
C THR A 129 -11.18 5.74 2.38
N ILE A 130 -11.46 6.11 1.13
CA ILE A 130 -12.74 5.80 0.47
C ILE A 130 -12.91 4.29 0.30
N PHE A 131 -11.83 3.59 -0.08
CA PHE A 131 -11.83 2.13 -0.17
C PHE A 131 -12.14 1.47 1.18
N LEU A 132 -11.45 1.85 2.27
CA LEU A 132 -11.72 1.32 3.61
C LEU A 132 -13.13 1.65 4.10
N HIS A 133 -13.66 2.84 3.78
CA HIS A 133 -15.03 3.21 4.09
C HIS A 133 -16.04 2.31 3.38
N SER A 134 -15.82 1.99 2.11
CA SER A 134 -16.70 1.07 1.36
C SER A 134 -16.74 -0.34 1.95
N ILE A 135 -15.63 -0.77 2.58
CA ILE A 135 -15.54 -2.05 3.30
C ILE A 135 -16.28 -1.95 4.63
N GLN A 136 -16.08 -0.86 5.38
CA GLN A 136 -16.80 -0.63 6.64
C GLN A 136 -18.32 -0.61 6.45
N GLU A 137 -18.83 0.03 5.39
CA GLU A 137 -20.26 0.02 5.06
C GLU A 137 -20.79 -1.40 4.89
N ARG A 138 -20.04 -2.26 4.19
CA ARG A 138 -20.39 -3.68 4.01
C ARG A 138 -20.30 -4.45 5.32
N GLN A 139 -19.25 -4.22 6.12
CA GLN A 139 -19.11 -4.83 7.43
C GLN A 139 -20.29 -4.49 8.36
N MET A 140 -20.81 -3.26 8.31
CA MET A 140 -22.00 -2.88 9.08
C MET A 140 -23.29 -3.57 8.61
N ILE A 141 -23.39 -3.91 7.32
CA ILE A 141 -24.53 -4.60 6.72
C ILE A 141 -24.49 -6.10 7.03
N TRP A 142 -23.38 -6.74 6.69
CA TRP A 142 -23.23 -8.20 6.71
C TRP A 142 -22.74 -8.73 8.06
N ARG A 143 -22.04 -7.91 8.85
CA ARG A 143 -21.55 -8.25 10.20
C ARG A 143 -20.70 -9.52 10.19
N TRP A 144 -19.72 -9.57 9.30
CA TRP A 144 -18.76 -10.65 9.26
C TRP A 144 -17.99 -10.74 10.59
N ASP A 145 -17.60 -11.94 10.99
CA ASP A 145 -16.88 -12.17 12.26
C ASP A 145 -15.37 -12.32 12.04
N HIS A 146 -14.63 -12.61 13.11
CA HIS A 146 -13.18 -12.84 13.06
C HIS A 146 -12.75 -14.09 12.25
N GLN A 147 -13.66 -14.94 11.78
CA GLN A 147 -13.34 -16.04 10.87
C GLN A 147 -13.45 -15.62 9.40
N SER A 148 -13.94 -14.40 9.14
CA SER A 148 -14.05 -13.83 7.82
C SER A 148 -12.70 -13.67 7.14
N PRO A 149 -12.57 -14.06 5.86
CA PRO A 149 -11.39 -13.72 5.08
C PRO A 149 -11.22 -12.20 4.89
N VAL A 150 -12.27 -11.39 5.08
CA VAL A 150 -12.16 -9.93 5.06
C VAL A 150 -11.38 -9.45 6.29
N PHE A 151 -11.69 -9.95 7.48
CA PHE A 151 -10.96 -9.65 8.71
C PHE A 151 -9.46 -9.90 8.53
N ASP A 152 -9.09 -11.10 8.08
CA ASP A 152 -7.70 -11.48 7.82
C ASP A 152 -7.02 -10.54 6.83
N SER A 153 -7.75 -10.12 5.78
CA SER A 153 -7.19 -9.28 4.72
C SER A 153 -7.00 -7.83 5.17
N VAL A 154 -7.91 -7.27 5.98
CA VAL A 154 -7.72 -5.94 6.60
C VAL A 154 -6.57 -5.97 7.60
N ALA A 155 -6.50 -7.00 8.45
CA ALA A 155 -5.41 -7.18 9.40
C ALA A 155 -4.04 -7.29 8.70
N TRP A 156 -3.98 -7.99 7.57
CA TRP A 156 -2.76 -8.10 6.78
C TRP A 156 -2.35 -6.76 6.15
N LEU A 157 -3.29 -6.02 5.54
CA LEU A 157 -3.02 -4.69 5.00
C LEU A 157 -2.53 -3.73 6.10
N GLN A 158 -3.18 -3.75 7.27
CA GLN A 158 -2.78 -2.98 8.44
C GLN A 158 -1.36 -3.31 8.87
N ALA A 159 -1.00 -4.59 8.90
CA ALA A 159 0.33 -5.03 9.26
C ALA A 159 1.38 -4.54 8.25
N LEU A 160 1.12 -4.59 6.93
CA LEU A 160 2.05 -4.05 5.93
C LEU A 160 2.22 -2.54 6.07
N TRP A 161 1.14 -1.83 6.40
CA TRP A 161 1.17 -0.39 6.60
C TRP A 161 2.00 -0.01 7.84
N ALA A 162 1.68 -0.60 8.99
CA ALA A 162 2.15 -0.18 10.31
C ALA A 162 3.32 -1.01 10.89
N SER A 163 3.64 -2.19 10.35
CA SER A 163 4.60 -3.11 10.98
C SER A 163 6.02 -2.59 11.00
N ARG A 164 6.62 -2.56 12.19
CA ARG A 164 8.05 -2.30 12.42
C ARG A 164 8.93 -3.55 12.35
N LYS A 165 8.43 -4.68 11.81
CA LYS A 165 9.18 -5.96 11.79
C LYS A 165 9.00 -6.74 10.48
N ALA A 166 10.12 -6.81 9.76
CA ALA A 166 10.59 -7.76 8.77
C ALA A 166 9.70 -8.13 7.56
N ASN A 167 9.56 -7.24 6.58
CA ASN A 167 9.93 -7.68 5.23
C ASN A 167 11.47 -7.91 5.21
N ILE A 168 12.03 -8.51 4.16
CA ILE A 168 13.49 -8.71 4.04
C ILE A 168 14.33 -7.43 4.27
N GLN A 169 13.69 -6.24 4.26
CA GLN A 169 14.30 -4.93 4.50
C GLN A 169 13.92 -4.27 5.85
N ASN A 170 13.14 -4.93 6.71
CA ASN A 170 12.64 -4.42 8.01
C ASN A 170 11.94 -3.04 7.97
N ARG A 171 11.13 -2.73 6.96
CA ARG A 171 10.45 -1.41 6.88
C ARG A 171 8.96 -1.48 6.60
N SER A 172 8.19 -0.78 7.41
CA SER A 172 6.76 -0.51 7.19
C SER A 172 6.57 0.44 6.01
N PHE A 173 5.39 0.42 5.39
CA PHE A 173 5.06 1.38 4.34
C PHE A 173 5.13 2.84 4.81
N ILE A 174 4.69 3.14 6.04
CA ILE A 174 4.87 4.47 6.65
C ILE A 174 6.35 4.86 6.70
N GLU A 175 7.22 3.95 7.15
CA GLU A 175 8.65 4.23 7.25
C GLU A 175 9.27 4.51 5.87
N GLN A 176 8.78 3.82 4.83
CA GLN A 176 9.19 4.04 3.45
C GLN A 176 8.73 5.41 2.91
N GLN A 177 7.46 5.76 3.12
CA GLN A 177 6.92 7.06 2.73
C GLN A 177 7.61 8.22 3.46
N MET A 178 7.92 8.05 4.75
CA MET A 178 8.65 9.05 5.52
C MET A 178 10.03 9.33 4.94
N VAL A 179 10.75 8.29 4.51
CA VAL A 179 12.05 8.45 3.85
C VAL A 179 11.87 9.12 2.49
N LEU A 180 10.97 8.60 1.64
CA LEU A 180 10.67 9.16 0.31
C LEU A 180 10.41 10.66 0.39
N TYR A 181 9.45 11.07 1.22
CA TYR A 181 9.01 12.46 1.27
C TYR A 181 10.00 13.37 2.01
N SER A 182 10.81 12.84 2.93
CA SER A 182 11.90 13.60 3.54
C SER A 182 12.93 14.06 2.50
N ASP A 183 13.20 13.23 1.49
CA ASP A 183 14.16 13.54 0.42
C ASP A 183 13.59 14.57 -0.58
N THR A 184 12.26 14.65 -0.72
CA THR A 184 11.62 15.66 -1.59
C THR A 184 11.68 17.07 -1.03
N GLY A 185 11.71 17.23 0.30
CA GLY A 185 11.58 18.52 0.98
C GLY A 185 10.20 19.20 0.85
N CYS A 186 9.23 18.57 0.17
CA CYS A 186 7.96 19.21 -0.19
C CYS A 186 6.97 19.37 0.97
N PHE A 187 7.14 18.62 2.06
CA PHE A 187 6.32 18.68 3.27
C PHE A 187 6.94 19.56 4.38
N GLY A 188 8.08 20.20 4.10
CA GLY A 188 8.79 21.08 5.04
C GLY A 188 9.21 20.36 6.32
N GLN A 189 9.10 21.05 7.46
CA GLN A 189 9.38 20.48 8.80
C GLN A 189 8.15 19.80 9.42
N SER A 190 7.02 19.76 8.71
CA SER A 190 5.79 19.19 9.24
C SER A 190 5.89 17.67 9.34
N GLN A 191 5.34 17.09 10.41
CA GLN A 191 5.15 15.63 10.54
C GLN A 191 3.89 15.17 9.80
N GLU A 192 3.52 15.86 8.71
CA GLU A 192 2.24 15.63 8.04
C GLU A 192 2.12 14.22 7.48
N VAL A 193 3.16 13.73 6.80
CA VAL A 193 3.19 12.38 6.23
C VAL A 193 2.87 11.34 7.30
N LEU A 194 3.67 11.31 8.38
CA LEU A 194 3.46 10.41 9.52
C LEU A 194 2.06 10.55 10.12
N ARG A 195 1.60 11.78 10.38
CA ARG A 195 0.29 12.02 10.99
C ARG A 195 -0.83 11.42 10.13
N ARG A 196 -0.80 11.66 8.83
CA ARG A 196 -1.83 11.20 7.90
C ARG A 196 -1.81 9.69 7.73
N ASP A 197 -0.63 9.10 7.69
CA ASP A 197 -0.48 7.65 7.68
C ASP A 197 -1.00 6.99 8.95
N VAL A 198 -0.78 7.60 10.12
CA VAL A 198 -1.34 7.13 11.40
C VAL A 198 -2.87 7.18 11.39
N GLU A 199 -3.48 8.21 10.79
CA GLU A 199 -4.94 8.28 10.64
C GLU A 199 -5.51 7.07 9.86
N ILE A 200 -4.81 6.61 8.80
CA ILE A 200 -5.21 5.41 8.04
C ILE A 200 -5.06 4.14 8.89
N VAL A 201 -3.97 4.04 9.67
CA VAL A 201 -3.76 2.89 10.58
C VAL A 201 -4.82 2.83 11.67
N GLU A 202 -5.17 3.97 12.27
CA GLU A 202 -6.25 4.08 13.25
C GLU A 202 -7.58 3.64 12.63
N TYR A 203 -7.88 4.10 11.41
CA TYR A 203 -9.07 3.65 10.67
C TYR A 203 -9.10 2.13 10.50
N MET A 204 -8.00 1.52 10.05
CA MET A 204 -7.93 0.06 9.87
C MET A 204 -8.10 -0.69 11.20
N ASN A 205 -7.53 -0.19 12.30
CA ASN A 205 -7.73 -0.79 13.62
C ASN A 205 -9.21 -0.72 14.05
N ASP A 206 -9.87 0.44 13.89
CA ASP A 206 -11.29 0.60 14.20
C ASP A 206 -12.17 -0.34 13.35
N LEU A 207 -11.81 -0.53 12.08
CA LEU A 207 -12.48 -1.49 11.19
C LEU A 207 -12.27 -2.93 11.66
N ILE A 208 -11.03 -3.31 12.01
CA ILE A 208 -10.69 -4.65 12.55
C ILE A 208 -11.48 -4.93 13.84
N ASP A 209 -11.59 -3.95 14.73
CA ASP A 209 -12.33 -4.04 16.00
C ASP A 209 -13.86 -4.15 15.81
N SER A 210 -14.37 -3.94 14.58
CA SER A 210 -15.79 -4.03 14.25
C SER A 210 -16.25 -5.41 13.73
N PHE A 211 -15.33 -6.36 13.56
CA PHE A 211 -15.61 -7.78 13.31
C PHE A 211 -15.85 -8.54 14.62
#